data_AF-A0A7Y6YQ91-F1
#
_entry.id   AF-A0A7Y6YQ91-F1
#
_cell.length_a   1.000
_cell.length_b   1.000
_cell.length_c   1.000
_cell.angle_alpha   90.00
_cell.angle_beta   90.00
_cell.angle_gamma   90.00
#
_symmetry.space_group_name_H-M   'P 1'
#
loop_
_entity.id
_entity.type
_entity.pdbx_description
1 polymer ?
#
loop_
_entity_poly.entity_id
_entity_poly.type
_entity_poly.pdbx_seq_one_letter_code
_entity_poly.pdbx_strand_id
1 'polypeptide(L)'
;MLTAMPMMIRKSLRQAMFRLRSRCLHADAALEIRALEGRGDGGMIVFTSYHANAAKRGLLEFAASASDGGARHCIFVTDRRQGWFQGAGVAAAILRAVSGYVQHHGLRRLMTVGVSMGGYGALSYAAELGAGRALALAPQYCPRPETFPADRRWIEARSRITDFSRPALDQAMGGQVRHTLLHGRNNAEDALHWQSFPQGPGIHHYLADRDSHDVIDPLRDAGILYPVIGAVWQDDQDRVKTLMQRIRAVPRAWGERALDLHTQPAAAACCAIS
;
A
#
# COMPACT_ATOMS: atom_id res chain seq x y z
N MET A 1 -22.94 -15.43 17.13
CA MET A 1 -24.02 -14.47 16.79
C MET A 1 -23.72 -13.55 15.60
N LEU A 2 -22.47 -13.23 15.26
CA LEU A 2 -22.15 -12.38 14.09
C LEU A 2 -22.33 -13.06 12.72
N THR A 3 -22.48 -14.39 12.67
CA THR A 3 -22.47 -15.18 11.43
C THR A 3 -23.82 -15.26 10.70
N ALA A 4 -24.90 -14.70 11.26
CA ALA A 4 -26.26 -14.76 10.68
C ALA A 4 -26.79 -13.43 10.12
N MET A 5 -26.08 -12.30 10.26
CA MET A 5 -26.58 -10.99 9.80
C MET A 5 -26.31 -10.72 8.31
N PRO A 6 -27.11 -9.90 7.62
CA PRO A 6 -26.81 -9.41 6.27
C PRO A 6 -25.44 -8.70 6.21
N MET A 7 -24.69 -8.89 5.11
CA MET A 7 -23.31 -8.39 4.94
C MET A 7 -23.18 -6.87 5.15
N MET A 8 -24.16 -6.08 4.70
CA MET A 8 -24.19 -4.62 4.91
C MET A 8 -24.31 -4.24 6.39
N ILE A 9 -25.11 -4.97 7.18
CA ILE A 9 -25.31 -4.68 8.60
C ILE A 9 -24.04 -5.00 9.41
N ARG A 10 -23.35 -6.11 9.08
CA ARG A 10 -22.05 -6.44 9.69
C ARG A 10 -20.99 -5.38 9.39
N LYS A 11 -21.02 -4.80 8.19
CA LYS A 11 -20.07 -3.78 7.74
C LYS A 11 -20.23 -2.48 8.52
N SER A 12 -21.45 -1.98 8.65
CA SER A 12 -21.75 -0.78 9.43
C SER A 12 -21.37 -0.97 10.90
N LEU A 13 -21.63 -2.16 11.47
CA LEU A 13 -21.26 -2.48 12.84
C LEU A 13 -19.73 -2.50 13.05
N ARG A 14 -18.95 -3.12 12.14
CA ARG A 14 -17.48 -3.12 12.23
C ARG A 14 -16.88 -1.73 12.13
N GLN A 15 -17.43 -0.87 11.27
CA GLN A 15 -16.99 0.52 11.15
C GLN A 15 -17.31 1.33 12.41
N ALA A 16 -18.50 1.13 12.99
CA ALA A 16 -18.87 1.75 14.26
C ALA A 16 -17.93 1.28 15.39
N MET A 17 -17.67 -0.03 15.50
CA MET A 17 -16.74 -0.60 16.48
C MET A 17 -15.31 -0.08 16.32
N PHE A 18 -14.84 0.06 15.08
CA PHE A 18 -13.53 0.67 14.81
C PHE A 18 -13.48 2.12 15.25
N ARG A 19 -14.51 2.93 14.94
CA ARG A 19 -14.59 4.32 15.38
C ARG A 19 -14.64 4.46 16.90
N LEU A 20 -15.32 3.53 17.58
CA LEU A 20 -15.38 3.48 19.04
C LEU A 20 -14.03 3.09 19.67
N ARG A 21 -13.31 2.16 19.05
CA ARG A 21 -12.00 1.68 19.56
C ARG A 21 -10.82 2.54 19.14
N SER A 22 -10.97 3.38 18.13
CA SER A 22 -9.89 4.22 17.62
C SER A 22 -9.96 5.65 18.14
N ARG A 23 -8.80 6.17 18.54
CA ARG A 23 -8.61 7.58 18.89
C ARG A 23 -8.45 8.41 17.63
N CYS A 24 -9.17 9.52 17.52
CA CYS A 24 -8.91 10.50 16.47
C CYS A 24 -7.67 11.33 16.83
N LEU A 25 -6.70 11.40 15.92
CA LEU A 25 -5.47 12.19 16.08
C LEU A 25 -5.55 13.51 15.32
N HIS A 26 -6.21 13.50 14.16
CA HIS A 26 -6.44 14.66 13.31
C HIS A 26 -7.70 14.45 12.48
N ALA A 27 -8.51 15.49 12.27
CA ALA A 27 -9.62 15.44 11.33
C ALA A 27 -9.95 16.84 10.80
N ASP A 28 -9.96 16.99 9.48
CA ASP A 28 -10.44 18.18 8.79
C ASP A 28 -11.14 17.79 7.47
N ALA A 29 -11.33 18.76 6.57
CA ALA A 29 -11.94 18.53 5.26
C ALA A 29 -11.04 17.74 4.29
N ALA A 30 -9.72 17.75 4.49
CA ALA A 30 -8.72 17.08 3.65
C ALA A 30 -8.36 15.68 4.17
N LEU A 31 -8.27 15.51 5.48
CA LEU A 31 -7.59 14.39 6.10
C LEU A 31 -8.32 13.91 7.34
N GLU A 32 -8.31 12.59 7.57
CA GLU A 32 -8.63 11.98 8.86
C GLU A 32 -7.52 11.02 9.26
N ILE A 33 -7.02 11.17 10.48
CA ILE A 33 -6.04 10.29 11.08
C ILE A 33 -6.62 9.70 12.36
N ARG A 34 -6.63 8.38 12.45
CA ARG A 34 -7.11 7.62 13.60
C ARG A 34 -6.10 6.58 14.02
N ALA A 35 -5.99 6.31 15.30
CA ALA A 35 -5.10 5.28 15.83
C ALA A 35 -5.86 4.23 16.64
N LEU A 36 -5.49 2.97 16.46
CA LEU A 36 -5.76 1.87 17.38
C LEU A 36 -4.49 1.62 18.18
N GLU A 37 -4.60 1.70 19.48
CA GLU A 37 -3.49 1.46 20.40
C GLU A 37 -3.13 -0.03 20.46
N GLY A 38 -1.84 -0.32 20.44
CA GLY A 38 -1.28 -1.65 20.67
C GLY A 38 -0.66 -1.75 22.07
N ARG A 39 -0.12 -2.93 22.39
CA ARG A 39 0.57 -3.20 23.66
C ARG A 39 2.09 -3.16 23.58
N GLY A 40 2.65 -3.24 22.38
CA GLY A 40 4.10 -3.26 22.12
C GLY A 40 4.63 -1.91 21.63
N ASP A 41 5.88 -1.92 21.19
CA ASP A 41 6.62 -0.74 20.69
C ASP A 41 6.58 -0.59 19.16
N GLY A 42 5.80 -1.43 18.48
CA GLY A 42 5.69 -1.47 17.03
C GLY A 42 4.47 -0.72 16.51
N GLY A 43 4.62 0.06 15.44
CA GLY A 43 3.54 0.79 14.78
C GLY A 43 3.43 0.49 13.28
N MET A 44 2.21 0.28 12.81
CA MET A 44 1.87 0.18 11.39
C MET A 44 1.10 1.42 10.95
N ILE A 45 1.60 2.15 9.96
CA ILE A 45 0.93 3.34 9.41
C ILE A 45 0.28 2.97 8.08
N VAL A 46 -1.05 2.99 8.04
CA VAL A 46 -1.85 2.52 6.92
C VAL A 46 -2.44 3.70 6.17
N PHE A 47 -2.08 3.84 4.89
CA PHE A 47 -2.61 4.87 3.98
C PHE A 47 -3.77 4.31 3.16
N THR A 48 -4.91 4.99 3.18
CA THR A 48 -6.13 4.52 2.48
C THR A 48 -6.07 4.74 0.97
N SER A 49 -6.73 3.87 0.21
CA SER A 49 -6.89 4.04 -1.24
C SER A 49 -8.05 4.96 -1.64
N TYR A 50 -8.07 5.30 -2.93
CA TYR A 50 -9.10 6.10 -3.59
C TYR A 50 -10.53 5.53 -3.36
N HIS A 51 -11.53 6.41 -3.27
CA HIS A 51 -12.92 6.14 -2.86
C HIS A 51 -13.11 5.40 -1.53
N ALA A 52 -12.05 5.29 -0.72
CA ALA A 52 -12.03 4.38 0.41
C ALA A 52 -12.49 2.95 0.01
N ASN A 53 -12.42 2.54 -1.27
CA ASN A 53 -13.01 1.28 -1.74
C ASN A 53 -12.15 0.07 -1.37
N ALA A 54 -10.82 0.19 -1.44
CA ALA A 54 -9.92 -0.76 -0.77
C ALA A 54 -9.91 -0.55 0.76
N ALA A 55 -10.31 0.64 1.25
CA ALA A 55 -10.57 0.82 2.68
C ALA A 55 -11.89 0.14 3.15
N LYS A 56 -12.84 -0.15 2.23
CA LYS A 56 -14.11 -0.85 2.48
C LYS A 56 -13.96 -2.37 2.56
N ARG A 57 -12.87 -2.95 2.04
CA ARG A 57 -12.54 -4.39 2.11
C ARG A 57 -11.28 -4.68 2.94
N GLY A 58 -10.21 -3.93 2.73
CA GLY A 58 -8.90 -4.18 3.33
C GLY A 58 -8.64 -3.49 4.67
N LEU A 59 -9.02 -2.22 4.90
CA LEU A 59 -8.49 -1.46 6.06
C LEU A 59 -8.82 -2.06 7.44
N LEU A 60 -10.00 -2.63 7.61
CA LEU A 60 -10.42 -3.30 8.86
C LEU A 60 -9.75 -4.68 9.02
N GLU A 61 -9.38 -5.32 7.91
CA GLU A 61 -8.69 -6.63 7.88
C GLU A 61 -7.18 -6.45 8.03
N PHE A 62 -6.61 -5.41 7.40
CA PHE A 62 -5.31 -4.83 7.72
C PHE A 62 -5.29 -4.41 9.17
N ALA A 63 -6.30 -3.77 9.76
CA ALA A 63 -6.28 -3.43 11.19
C ALA A 63 -6.13 -4.67 12.09
N ALA A 64 -6.82 -5.77 11.78
CA ALA A 64 -6.70 -7.01 12.53
C ALA A 64 -5.29 -7.61 12.43
N SER A 65 -4.74 -7.72 11.20
CA SER A 65 -3.38 -8.25 10.99
C SER A 65 -2.28 -7.28 11.41
N ALA A 66 -2.38 -6.01 11.04
CA ALA A 66 -1.48 -4.94 11.42
C ALA A 66 -1.44 -4.80 12.94
N SER A 67 -2.54 -4.98 13.66
CA SER A 67 -2.51 -4.99 15.12
C SER A 67 -1.84 -6.23 15.69
N ASP A 68 -1.76 -7.33 14.92
CA ASP A 68 -1.24 -8.63 15.38
C ASP A 68 -1.86 -9.06 16.71
N GLY A 69 -3.20 -9.11 16.75
CA GLY A 69 -3.93 -9.36 18.01
C GLY A 69 -3.77 -8.26 19.06
N GLY A 70 -3.49 -7.02 18.63
CA GLY A 70 -3.24 -5.86 19.50
C GLY A 70 -1.82 -5.76 20.04
N ALA A 71 -0.86 -6.54 19.54
CA ALA A 71 0.55 -6.36 19.84
C ALA A 71 1.12 -5.05 19.25
N ARG A 72 0.65 -4.64 18.07
CA ARG A 72 1.13 -3.45 17.34
C ARG A 72 0.09 -2.33 17.33
N HIS A 73 0.57 -1.10 17.38
CA HIS A 73 -0.23 0.08 17.13
C HIS A 73 -0.56 0.17 15.64
N CYS A 74 -1.75 0.67 15.32
CA CYS A 74 -2.17 0.91 13.93
C CYS A 74 -2.63 2.36 13.77
N ILE A 75 -2.02 3.10 12.85
CA ILE A 75 -2.35 4.50 12.57
C ILE A 75 -2.87 4.58 11.14
N PHE A 76 -4.13 5.00 10.97
CA PHE A 76 -4.82 5.04 9.69
C PHE A 76 -4.86 6.47 9.18
N VAL A 77 -4.25 6.71 8.03
CA VAL A 77 -4.20 8.01 7.35
C VAL A 77 -5.16 7.97 6.16
N THR A 78 -6.25 8.72 6.27
CA THR A 78 -7.32 8.77 5.26
C THR A 78 -7.33 10.11 4.55
N ASP A 79 -7.04 10.08 3.24
CA ASP A 79 -7.21 11.24 2.38
C ASP A 79 -8.68 11.36 1.93
N ARG A 80 -9.38 12.35 2.49
CA ARG A 80 -10.79 12.62 2.23
C ARG A 80 -11.01 13.31 0.89
N ARG A 81 -10.02 14.06 0.41
CA ARG A 81 -10.05 14.74 -0.90
C ARG A 81 -9.68 13.82 -2.04
N GLN A 82 -9.01 12.71 -1.73
CA GLN A 82 -8.48 11.76 -2.69
C GLN A 82 -7.46 12.46 -3.63
N GLY A 83 -6.60 13.28 -3.03
CA GLY A 83 -5.54 14.04 -3.67
C GLY A 83 -4.17 13.38 -3.53
N TRP A 84 -4.10 12.05 -3.33
CA TRP A 84 -2.83 11.31 -3.15
C TRP A 84 -1.99 11.83 -1.97
N PHE A 85 -2.64 12.27 -0.89
CA PHE A 85 -1.97 12.87 0.28
C PHE A 85 -1.16 14.12 -0.07
N GLN A 86 -1.49 14.78 -1.18
CA GLN A 86 -0.92 16.06 -1.59
C GLN A 86 -1.79 17.23 -1.12
N GLY A 87 -1.19 18.41 -1.12
CA GLY A 87 -1.87 19.67 -0.92
C GLY A 87 -1.33 20.45 0.27
N ALA A 88 -1.62 21.76 0.26
CA ALA A 88 -1.16 22.69 1.26
C ALA A 88 -1.51 22.20 2.69
N GLY A 89 -0.47 22.06 3.52
CA GLY A 89 -0.61 21.64 4.92
C GLY A 89 -0.89 20.15 5.15
N VAL A 90 -1.19 19.35 4.11
CA VAL A 90 -1.51 17.92 4.26
C VAL A 90 -0.31 17.14 4.79
N ALA A 91 0.86 17.31 4.17
CA ALA A 91 2.09 16.66 4.63
C ALA A 91 2.42 17.01 6.08
N ALA A 92 2.37 18.31 6.42
CA ALA A 92 2.66 18.77 7.77
C ALA A 92 1.65 18.22 8.79
N ALA A 93 0.36 18.10 8.44
CA ALA A 93 -0.65 17.49 9.32
C ALA A 93 -0.39 16.00 9.56
N ILE A 94 -0.06 15.24 8.51
CA ILE A 94 0.29 13.80 8.63
C ILE A 94 1.50 13.64 9.54
N LEU A 95 2.60 14.33 9.25
CA LEU A 95 3.84 14.21 10.02
C LEU A 95 3.62 14.58 11.49
N ARG A 96 2.99 15.74 11.78
CA ARG A 96 2.75 16.16 13.16
C ARG A 96 1.93 15.13 13.95
N ALA A 97 0.80 14.69 13.40
CA ALA A 97 -0.10 13.79 14.11
C ALA A 97 0.49 12.39 14.30
N VAL A 98 1.14 11.83 13.26
CA VAL A 98 1.75 10.51 13.34
C VAL A 98 2.98 10.54 14.24
N SER A 99 3.91 11.48 14.04
CA SER A 99 5.13 11.57 14.87
C SER A 99 4.80 11.87 16.33
N GLY A 100 3.80 12.72 16.61
CA GLY A 100 3.33 12.96 17.97
C GLY A 100 2.80 11.68 18.64
N TYR A 101 2.07 10.84 17.90
CA TYR A 101 1.61 9.54 18.41
C TYR A 101 2.77 8.57 18.64
N VAL A 102 3.71 8.48 17.69
CA VAL A 102 4.92 7.64 17.79
C VAL A 102 5.72 8.02 19.03
N GLN A 103 5.96 9.31 19.26
CA GLN A 103 6.69 9.81 20.42
C GLN A 103 5.95 9.53 21.73
N HIS A 104 4.65 9.80 21.78
CA HIS A 104 3.83 9.59 22.98
C HIS A 104 3.84 8.12 23.45
N HIS A 105 3.78 7.17 22.52
CA HIS A 105 3.79 5.73 22.82
C HIS A 105 5.18 5.10 22.76
N GLY A 106 6.24 5.86 22.51
CA GLY A 106 7.62 5.34 22.44
C GLY A 106 7.81 4.26 21.36
N LEU A 107 7.17 4.42 20.20
CA LEU A 107 7.23 3.41 19.13
C LEU A 107 8.62 3.43 18.47
N ARG A 108 9.25 2.25 18.40
CA ARG A 108 10.64 2.07 17.94
C ARG A 108 10.76 1.35 16.60
N ARG A 109 9.71 0.62 16.21
CA ARG A 109 9.67 -0.14 14.95
C ARG A 109 8.46 0.28 14.16
N LEU A 110 8.68 0.88 13.00
CA LEU A 110 7.62 1.41 12.16
C LEU A 110 7.63 0.83 10.75
N MET A 111 6.43 0.63 10.20
CA MET A 111 6.22 0.21 8.82
C MET A 111 5.03 0.96 8.22
N THR A 112 5.16 1.44 6.98
CA THR A 112 4.04 2.00 6.23
C THR A 112 3.42 0.96 5.30
N VAL A 113 2.10 1.02 5.12
CA VAL A 113 1.34 0.11 4.24
C VAL A 113 0.30 0.87 3.45
N GLY A 114 0.11 0.52 2.18
CA GLY A 114 -1.00 1.04 1.40
C GLY A 114 -1.25 0.32 0.10
N VAL A 115 -2.43 0.55 -0.47
CA VAL A 115 -2.85 -0.03 -1.76
C VAL A 115 -3.16 1.09 -2.75
N SER A 116 -2.69 1.00 -4.00
CA SER A 116 -2.99 1.96 -5.07
C SER A 116 -2.58 3.40 -4.68
N MET A 117 -3.52 4.36 -4.61
CA MET A 117 -3.31 5.69 -4.02
C MET A 117 -2.70 5.62 -2.61
N GLY A 118 -3.15 4.69 -1.78
CA GLY A 118 -2.58 4.46 -0.45
C GLY A 118 -1.13 3.98 -0.53
N GLY A 119 -0.80 3.17 -1.54
CA GLY A 119 0.56 2.71 -1.79
C GLY A 119 1.51 3.86 -2.12
N TYR A 120 1.04 4.86 -2.88
CA TYR A 120 1.77 6.13 -3.08
C TYR A 120 2.07 6.81 -1.74
N GLY A 121 1.06 6.99 -0.88
CA GLY A 121 1.25 7.60 0.45
C GLY A 121 2.22 6.81 1.33
N ALA A 122 2.10 5.47 1.36
CA ALA A 122 2.97 4.61 2.13
C ALA A 122 4.43 4.75 1.72
N LEU A 123 4.73 4.81 0.43
CA LEU A 123 6.08 5.00 -0.09
C LEU A 123 6.58 6.44 0.13
N SER A 124 5.74 7.44 -0.16
CA SER A 124 6.11 8.86 -0.10
C SER A 124 6.47 9.34 1.31
N TYR A 125 5.85 8.78 2.36
CA TYR A 125 6.01 9.25 3.74
C TYR A 125 6.92 8.36 4.60
N ALA A 126 7.35 7.20 4.11
CA ALA A 126 8.02 6.20 4.94
C ALA A 126 9.24 6.76 5.69
N ALA A 127 10.16 7.40 4.96
CA ALA A 127 11.40 7.92 5.54
C ALA A 127 11.14 9.02 6.59
N GLU A 128 10.31 10.02 6.25
CA GLU A 128 10.00 11.15 7.16
C GLU A 128 9.22 10.74 8.41
N LEU A 129 8.47 9.63 8.34
CA LEU A 129 7.81 9.04 9.50
C LEU A 129 8.74 8.14 10.34
N GLY A 130 9.98 7.93 9.91
CA GLY A 130 10.93 7.03 10.58
C GLY A 130 10.61 5.55 10.39
N ALA A 131 9.87 5.18 9.35
CA ALA A 131 9.59 3.78 9.03
C ALA A 131 10.84 3.10 8.48
N GLY A 132 11.18 1.93 9.01
CA GLY A 132 12.26 1.11 8.45
C GLY A 132 11.82 0.31 7.23
N ARG A 133 10.51 0.15 7.03
CA ARG A 133 9.90 -0.67 5.97
C ARG A 133 8.67 0.01 5.36
N ALA A 134 8.42 -0.25 4.08
CA ALA A 134 7.20 0.13 3.40
C ALA A 134 6.68 -1.03 2.53
N LEU A 135 5.41 -1.41 2.70
CA LEU A 135 4.74 -2.38 1.82
C LEU A 135 3.68 -1.67 0.99
N ALA A 136 3.82 -1.73 -0.32
CA ALA A 136 2.94 -1.08 -1.25
C ALA A 136 2.35 -2.09 -2.24
N LEU A 137 1.01 -2.13 -2.30
CA LEU A 137 0.27 -3.11 -3.08
C LEU A 137 -0.42 -2.39 -4.24
N ALA A 138 -0.06 -2.76 -5.47
CA ALA A 138 -0.37 -2.08 -6.72
C ALA A 138 -0.22 -0.54 -6.63
N PRO A 139 0.88 0.01 -6.06
CA PRO A 139 1.00 1.45 -5.85
C PRO A 139 1.02 2.22 -7.16
N GLN A 140 0.41 3.40 -7.13
CA GLN A 140 0.56 4.39 -8.19
C GLN A 140 1.88 5.14 -8.02
N TYR A 141 2.57 5.36 -9.12
CA TYR A 141 3.88 6.01 -9.14
C TYR A 141 3.79 7.55 -9.00
N CYS A 142 2.93 8.19 -9.79
CA CYS A 142 2.86 9.65 -9.86
C CYS A 142 1.42 10.15 -9.93
N PRO A 143 1.00 11.08 -9.04
CA PRO A 143 -0.34 11.66 -9.07
C PRO A 143 -0.46 12.83 -10.03
N ARG A 144 0.63 13.36 -10.59
CA ARG A 144 0.65 14.59 -11.40
C ARG A 144 0.32 14.27 -12.87
N PRO A 145 -0.83 14.73 -13.41
CA PRO A 145 -1.20 14.45 -14.79
C PRO A 145 -0.19 14.94 -15.82
N GLU A 146 0.44 16.09 -15.58
CA GLU A 146 1.36 16.73 -16.53
C GLU A 146 2.66 15.92 -16.69
N THR A 147 3.13 15.31 -15.60
CA THR A 147 4.35 14.47 -15.62
C THR A 147 4.04 13.00 -15.88
N PHE A 148 2.79 12.57 -15.67
CA PHE A 148 2.37 11.18 -15.88
C PHE A 148 1.08 11.08 -16.72
N PRO A 149 1.09 11.61 -17.96
CA PRO A 149 -0.12 11.77 -18.78
C PRO A 149 -0.68 10.44 -19.32
N ALA A 150 0.15 9.39 -19.36
CA ALA A 150 -0.26 8.07 -19.84
C ALA A 150 -1.25 7.39 -18.89
N ASP A 151 -1.17 7.65 -17.59
CA ASP A 151 -2.18 7.18 -16.64
C ASP A 151 -3.41 8.08 -16.80
N ARG A 152 -4.54 7.51 -17.22
CA ARG A 152 -5.82 8.21 -17.38
C ARG A 152 -6.77 8.00 -16.19
N ARG A 153 -6.40 7.17 -15.21
CA ARG A 153 -7.26 6.87 -14.05
C ARG A 153 -7.52 8.12 -13.23
N TRP A 154 -8.76 8.32 -12.80
CA TRP A 154 -9.10 9.42 -11.88
C TRP A 154 -8.59 10.80 -12.33
N ILE A 155 -8.52 11.04 -13.65
CA ILE A 155 -7.90 12.25 -14.20
C ILE A 155 -8.50 13.53 -13.61
N GLU A 156 -9.83 13.55 -13.42
CA GLU A 156 -10.53 14.67 -12.80
C GLU A 156 -10.06 14.94 -11.37
N ALA A 157 -9.81 13.90 -10.57
CA ALA A 157 -9.34 14.05 -9.20
C ALA A 157 -7.88 14.47 -9.12
N ARG A 158 -7.03 13.86 -9.94
CA ARG A 158 -5.62 14.24 -10.05
C ARG A 158 -5.46 15.68 -10.55
N SER A 159 -6.31 16.12 -11.48
CA SER A 159 -6.31 17.50 -12.00
C SER A 159 -6.78 18.55 -10.98
N ARG A 160 -7.47 18.14 -9.90
CA ARG A 160 -7.85 19.03 -8.79
C ARG A 160 -6.70 19.25 -7.79
N ILE A 161 -5.59 18.52 -7.90
CA ILE A 161 -4.42 18.71 -7.04
C ILE A 161 -3.69 19.97 -7.52
N THR A 162 -3.86 21.08 -6.79
CA THR A 162 -3.24 22.36 -7.13
C THR A 162 -1.86 22.54 -6.52
N ASP A 163 -1.54 21.77 -5.47
CA ASP A 163 -0.28 21.82 -4.76
C ASP A 163 0.27 20.40 -4.54
N PHE A 164 1.44 20.13 -5.09
CA PHE A 164 2.15 18.86 -4.97
C PHE A 164 3.25 19.01 -3.92
N SER A 165 2.82 18.99 -2.66
CA SER A 165 3.62 19.19 -1.45
C SER A 165 4.67 18.10 -1.16
N ARG A 166 4.69 17.00 -1.92
CA ARG A 166 5.61 15.86 -1.73
C ARG A 166 6.60 15.76 -2.89
N PRO A 167 7.85 15.35 -2.62
CA PRO A 167 8.82 15.07 -3.67
C PRO A 167 8.36 13.93 -4.57
N ALA A 168 9.02 13.80 -5.73
CA ALA A 168 8.83 12.64 -6.61
C ALA A 168 9.22 11.34 -5.88
N LEU A 169 8.61 10.21 -6.26
CA LEU A 169 8.81 8.96 -5.51
C LEU A 169 10.24 8.40 -5.60
N ASP A 170 10.95 8.67 -6.70
CA ASP A 170 12.37 8.35 -6.83
C ASP A 170 13.22 9.02 -5.74
N GLN A 171 12.90 10.27 -5.41
CA GLN A 171 13.53 11.00 -4.31
C GLN A 171 13.02 10.51 -2.94
N ALA A 172 11.71 10.31 -2.79
CA ALA A 172 11.10 9.91 -1.52
C ALA A 172 11.48 8.48 -1.07
N MET A 173 11.73 7.58 -2.03
CA MET A 173 12.17 6.20 -1.78
C MET A 173 13.70 6.09 -1.66
N GLY A 174 14.42 7.22 -1.68
CA GLY A 174 15.84 7.25 -1.35
C GLY A 174 16.08 6.98 0.14
N GLY A 175 17.22 6.39 0.47
CA GLY A 175 17.68 6.21 1.85
C GLY A 175 17.65 4.75 2.35
N GLN A 176 17.38 4.57 3.65
CA GLN A 176 17.54 3.28 4.34
C GLN A 176 16.26 2.44 4.43
N VAL A 177 15.13 2.96 3.96
CA VAL A 177 13.84 2.25 4.03
C VAL A 177 13.87 1.03 3.11
N ARG A 178 13.44 -0.12 3.62
CA ARG A 178 13.22 -1.32 2.80
C ARG A 178 11.82 -1.28 2.20
N HIS A 179 11.75 -1.19 0.87
CA HIS A 179 10.49 -1.12 0.13
C HIS A 179 10.15 -2.49 -0.45
N THR A 180 8.92 -2.96 -0.21
CA THR A 180 8.35 -4.14 -0.88
C THR A 180 7.15 -3.70 -1.70
N LEU A 181 7.20 -3.94 -3.01
CA LEU A 181 6.16 -3.57 -3.96
C LEU A 181 5.59 -4.83 -4.61
N LEU A 182 4.28 -4.85 -4.86
CA LEU A 182 3.63 -5.90 -5.63
C LEU A 182 2.69 -5.29 -6.67
N HIS A 183 2.83 -5.62 -7.94
CA HIS A 183 1.91 -5.19 -9.00
C HIS A 183 1.35 -6.38 -9.79
N GLY A 184 0.21 -6.18 -10.45
CA GLY A 184 -0.21 -7.04 -11.57
C GLY A 184 0.66 -6.74 -12.79
N ARG A 185 1.36 -7.74 -13.30
CA ARG A 185 2.36 -7.61 -14.37
C ARG A 185 1.75 -7.18 -15.70
N ASN A 186 0.62 -7.79 -16.05
CA ASN A 186 -0.02 -7.68 -17.36
C ASN A 186 -1.17 -6.66 -17.38
N ASN A 187 -1.56 -6.11 -16.23
CA ASN A 187 -2.54 -5.05 -16.18
C ASN A 187 -1.95 -3.77 -16.81
N ALA A 188 -2.55 -3.26 -17.88
CA ALA A 188 -1.99 -2.14 -18.63
C ALA A 188 -1.81 -0.86 -17.78
N GLU A 189 -2.75 -0.57 -16.87
CA GLU A 189 -2.66 0.62 -16.01
C GLU A 189 -1.54 0.48 -14.97
N ASP A 190 -1.42 -0.70 -14.34
CA ASP A 190 -0.34 -0.99 -13.40
C ASP A 190 1.01 -1.14 -14.11
N ALA A 191 1.04 -1.57 -15.37
CA ALA A 191 2.23 -1.62 -16.19
C ALA A 191 2.87 -0.25 -16.36
N LEU A 192 2.07 0.79 -16.60
CA LEU A 192 2.58 2.17 -16.64
C LEU A 192 3.30 2.51 -15.32
N HIS A 193 2.71 2.14 -14.18
CA HIS A 193 3.27 2.46 -12.87
C HIS A 193 4.49 1.63 -12.51
N TRP A 194 4.40 0.29 -12.56
CA TRP A 194 5.47 -0.58 -12.09
C TRP A 194 6.76 -0.34 -12.87
N GLN A 195 6.66 -0.02 -14.17
CA GLN A 195 7.83 0.31 -14.98
C GLN A 195 8.54 1.58 -14.51
N SER A 196 7.79 2.54 -14.00
CA SER A 196 8.27 3.87 -13.61
C SER A 196 8.93 3.90 -12.23
N PHE A 197 8.70 2.88 -11.40
CA PHE A 197 9.39 2.78 -10.12
C PHE A 197 10.90 2.54 -10.31
N PRO A 198 11.75 3.20 -9.50
CA PRO A 198 13.18 2.96 -9.52
C PRO A 198 13.49 1.51 -9.13
N GLN A 199 14.61 1.01 -9.64
CA GLN A 199 15.19 -0.25 -9.22
C GLN A 199 16.49 0.04 -8.47
N GLY A 200 16.77 -0.72 -7.42
CA GLY A 200 18.00 -0.53 -6.66
C GLY A 200 18.01 -1.26 -5.33
N PRO A 201 19.12 -1.14 -4.59
CA PRO A 201 19.26 -1.72 -3.26
C PRO A 201 18.12 -1.28 -2.34
N GLY A 202 17.50 -2.23 -1.64
CA GLY A 202 16.39 -1.96 -0.72
C GLY A 202 15.01 -1.82 -1.38
N ILE A 203 14.91 -2.01 -2.70
CA ILE A 203 13.62 -2.09 -3.40
C ILE A 203 13.38 -3.53 -3.85
N HIS A 204 12.45 -4.21 -3.19
CA HIS A 204 12.00 -5.55 -3.51
C HIS A 204 10.68 -5.47 -4.27
N HIS A 205 10.76 -5.44 -5.60
CA HIS A 205 9.60 -5.28 -6.48
C HIS A 205 9.18 -6.62 -7.07
N TYR A 206 7.96 -7.06 -6.79
CA TYR A 206 7.38 -8.29 -7.32
C TYR A 206 6.27 -7.99 -8.34
N LEU A 207 6.23 -8.79 -9.40
CA LEU A 207 5.21 -8.74 -10.44
C LEU A 207 4.45 -10.06 -10.47
N ALA A 208 3.14 -10.02 -10.23
CA ALA A 208 2.25 -11.17 -10.34
C ALA A 208 1.75 -11.31 -11.77
N ASP A 209 1.82 -12.50 -12.36
CA ASP A 209 1.30 -12.78 -13.72
C ASP A 209 -0.24 -12.70 -13.74
N ARG A 210 -0.76 -11.47 -13.76
CA ARG A 210 -2.18 -11.13 -13.70
C ARG A 210 -2.49 -9.86 -14.47
N ASP A 211 -3.70 -9.86 -15.03
CA ASP A 211 -4.25 -8.75 -15.83
C ASP A 211 -5.10 -7.79 -14.97
N SER A 212 -5.30 -8.10 -13.69
CA SER A 212 -6.09 -7.29 -12.75
C SER A 212 -5.23 -6.36 -11.90
N HIS A 213 -5.79 -5.18 -11.58
CA HIS A 213 -5.22 -4.27 -10.56
C HIS A 213 -5.28 -4.86 -9.14
N ASP A 214 -6.20 -5.79 -8.91
CA ASP A 214 -6.37 -6.40 -7.59
C ASP A 214 -5.25 -7.40 -7.29
N VAL A 215 -4.32 -6.95 -6.44
CA VAL A 215 -3.25 -7.79 -5.91
C VAL A 215 -3.58 -8.44 -4.55
N ILE A 216 -4.64 -8.00 -3.88
CA ILE A 216 -5.00 -8.39 -2.51
C ILE A 216 -5.78 -9.69 -2.49
N ASP A 217 -6.82 -9.78 -3.31
CA ASP A 217 -7.75 -10.91 -3.27
C ASP A 217 -7.01 -12.24 -3.48
N PRO A 218 -6.07 -12.36 -4.44
CA PRO A 218 -5.31 -13.60 -4.58
C PRO A 218 -4.29 -13.88 -3.47
N LEU A 219 -3.74 -12.86 -2.80
CA LEU A 219 -2.97 -13.09 -1.57
C LEU A 219 -3.87 -13.69 -0.48
N ARG A 220 -5.12 -13.23 -0.38
CA ARG A 220 -6.10 -13.73 0.58
C ARG A 220 -6.55 -15.14 0.23
N ASP A 221 -6.88 -15.39 -1.03
CA ASP A 221 -7.38 -16.69 -1.49
C ASP A 221 -6.30 -17.78 -1.36
N ALA A 222 -5.02 -17.42 -1.51
CA ALA A 222 -3.89 -18.30 -1.22
C ALA A 222 -3.56 -18.41 0.29
N GLY A 223 -4.24 -17.65 1.17
CA GLY A 223 -4.00 -17.64 2.61
C GLY A 223 -2.67 -17.01 3.02
N ILE A 224 -2.09 -16.14 2.20
CA ILE A 224 -0.75 -15.55 2.40
C ILE A 224 -0.73 -14.05 2.66
N LEU A 225 -1.86 -13.35 2.60
CA LEU A 225 -1.92 -11.90 2.84
C LEU A 225 -1.25 -11.51 4.17
N TYR A 226 -1.67 -12.11 5.28
CA TYR A 226 -1.10 -11.82 6.60
C TYR A 226 0.33 -12.37 6.77
N PRO A 227 0.65 -13.60 6.32
CA PRO A 227 2.03 -14.07 6.27
C PRO A 227 3.00 -13.14 5.54
N VAL A 228 2.60 -12.54 4.41
CA VAL A 228 3.44 -11.59 3.67
C VAL A 228 3.66 -10.31 4.46
N ILE A 229 2.59 -9.73 5.04
CA ILE A 229 2.72 -8.54 5.90
C ILE A 229 3.65 -8.82 7.09
N GLY A 230 3.51 -9.99 7.71
CA GLY A 230 4.37 -10.45 8.80
C GLY A 230 5.83 -10.62 8.38
N ALA A 231 6.08 -11.25 7.22
CA ALA A 231 7.43 -11.43 6.70
C ALA A 231 8.11 -10.10 6.37
N VAL A 232 7.40 -9.17 5.71
CA VAL A 232 7.93 -7.82 5.45
C VAL A 232 8.21 -7.10 6.76
N TRP A 233 7.28 -7.14 7.73
CA TRP A 233 7.50 -6.56 9.06
C TRP A 233 8.78 -7.11 9.69
N GLN A 234 9.01 -8.42 9.61
CA GLN A 234 10.18 -9.11 10.13
C GLN A 234 11.47 -8.95 9.30
N ASP A 235 11.41 -8.32 8.13
CA ASP A 235 12.53 -8.24 7.16
C ASP A 235 12.99 -9.58 6.60
N ASP A 236 12.09 -10.55 6.58
CA ASP A 236 12.37 -11.89 6.10
C ASP A 236 12.12 -11.96 4.59
N GLN A 237 13.09 -11.47 3.81
CA GLN A 237 12.95 -11.35 2.35
C GLN A 237 12.87 -12.71 1.65
N ASP A 238 13.50 -13.74 2.20
CA ASP A 238 13.42 -15.11 1.67
C ASP A 238 12.02 -15.69 1.86
N ARG A 239 11.40 -15.44 3.02
CA ARG A 239 10.00 -15.80 3.24
C ARG A 239 9.05 -14.98 2.38
N VAL A 240 9.28 -13.69 2.20
CA VAL A 240 8.49 -12.87 1.26
C VAL A 240 8.54 -13.49 -0.14
N LYS A 241 9.75 -13.78 -0.65
CA LYS A 241 9.94 -14.42 -1.97
C LYS A 241 9.18 -15.74 -2.08
N THR A 242 9.30 -16.61 -1.07
CA THR A 242 8.62 -17.92 -1.04
C THR A 242 7.09 -17.77 -1.05
N LEU A 243 6.56 -16.82 -0.28
CA LEU A 243 5.12 -16.57 -0.23
C LEU A 243 4.62 -15.99 -1.56
N MET A 244 5.33 -15.04 -2.16
CA MET A 244 4.95 -14.40 -3.43
C MET A 244 4.83 -15.42 -4.58
N GLN A 245 5.67 -16.46 -4.61
CA GLN A 245 5.58 -17.54 -5.60
C GLN A 245 4.22 -18.26 -5.59
N ARG A 246 3.53 -18.34 -4.44
CA ARG A 246 2.21 -18.99 -4.34
C ARG A 246 1.11 -18.27 -5.13
N ILE A 247 1.33 -17.01 -5.51
CA ILE A 247 0.45 -16.26 -6.40
C ILE A 247 1.08 -15.97 -7.76
N ARG A 248 2.12 -16.73 -8.14
CA ARG A 248 2.92 -16.52 -9.36
C ARG A 248 3.48 -15.11 -9.46
N ALA A 249 3.89 -14.55 -8.31
CA ALA A 249 4.60 -13.28 -8.27
C ALA A 249 6.11 -13.52 -8.17
N VAL A 250 6.85 -12.94 -9.10
CA VAL A 250 8.30 -13.07 -9.22
C VAL A 250 8.97 -11.70 -9.06
N PRO A 251 10.23 -11.62 -8.60
CA PRO A 251 10.96 -10.36 -8.61
C PRO A 251 11.01 -9.77 -10.03
N ARG A 252 10.75 -8.46 -10.14
CA ARG A 252 10.90 -7.69 -11.38
C ARG A 252 12.34 -7.83 -11.87
N ALA A 253 12.51 -8.14 -13.15
CA ALA A 253 13.84 -8.24 -13.74
C ALA A 253 14.46 -6.84 -13.95
N TRP A 254 15.80 -6.79 -13.92
CA TRP A 254 16.52 -5.54 -14.16
C TRP A 254 16.20 -4.97 -15.54
N GLY A 255 15.76 -3.72 -15.58
CA GLY A 255 15.39 -3.05 -16.84
C GLY A 255 14.12 -3.57 -17.51
N GLU A 256 13.33 -4.44 -16.87
CA GLU A 256 12.10 -4.99 -17.44
C GLU A 256 11.11 -3.87 -17.83
N ARG A 257 10.58 -3.98 -19.06
CA ARG A 257 9.54 -3.12 -19.61
C ARG A 257 8.33 -3.95 -20.03
N ALA A 258 7.15 -3.36 -20.01
CA ALA A 258 5.91 -4.03 -20.39
C ALA A 258 5.88 -4.38 -21.88
N LEU A 259 6.57 -3.61 -22.73
CA LEU A 259 6.75 -3.95 -24.14
C LEU A 259 7.45 -5.30 -24.33
N ASP A 260 8.35 -5.68 -23.41
CA ASP A 260 9.09 -6.93 -23.48
C ASP A 260 8.15 -8.15 -23.31
N LEU A 261 6.98 -7.96 -22.69
CA LEU A 261 5.93 -8.98 -22.52
C LEU A 261 5.20 -9.30 -23.83
N HIS A 262 5.17 -8.36 -24.78
CA HIS A 262 4.52 -8.55 -26.09
C HIS A 262 5.49 -9.05 -27.16
N THR A 263 6.80 -8.98 -26.92
CA THR A 263 7.86 -9.46 -27.83
C THR A 263 8.41 -10.84 -27.49
N GLN A 264 7.94 -11.49 -26.42
CA GLN A 264 8.11 -12.93 -26.27
C GLN A 264 6.99 -13.62 -27.04
N PRO A 265 7.25 -14.27 -28.20
CA PRO A 265 6.31 -15.26 -28.69
C PRO A 265 6.15 -16.30 -27.60
N ALA A 266 4.93 -16.81 -27.42
CA ALA A 266 4.66 -17.98 -26.60
C ALA A 266 5.64 -19.10 -27.00
N ALA A 267 6.75 -19.22 -26.28
CA ALA A 267 7.75 -20.23 -26.56
C ALA A 267 7.21 -21.56 -26.02
N ALA A 268 6.81 -22.40 -26.97
CA ALA A 268 6.61 -23.84 -26.88
C ALA A 268 5.42 -24.36 -26.06
N ALA A 269 4.20 -24.10 -26.56
CA ALA A 269 3.29 -25.21 -26.79
C ALA A 269 3.74 -25.92 -28.09
N CYS A 270 3.73 -27.25 -28.10
CA CYS A 270 4.20 -28.17 -29.17
C CYS A 270 5.70 -28.49 -29.20
N CYS A 271 6.05 -29.59 -28.53
CA CYS A 271 6.82 -30.75 -29.03
C CYS A 271 6.81 -31.81 -27.90
N ALA A 272 6.45 -33.08 -28.05
CA ALA A 272 5.87 -33.85 -29.14
C ALA A 272 5.23 -35.10 -28.50
N ILE A 273 4.16 -35.59 -29.12
CA ILE A 273 3.75 -36.98 -29.00
C ILE A 273 4.73 -37.77 -29.86
N SER A 274 5.45 -38.72 -29.26
CA SER A 274 5.92 -39.98 -29.83
C SER A 274 6.47 -40.83 -28.69
#